data_AF-G7LKY8-F1
#
_entry.id   AF-G7LKY8-F1
#
_cell.length_a   1.000
_cell.length_b   1.000
_cell.length_c   1.000
_cell.angle_alpha   90.00
_cell.angle_beta   90.00
_cell.angle_gamma   90.00
#
_symmetry.space_group_name_H-M   'P 1'
#
loop_
_entity.id
_entity.type
_entity.pdbx_description
1 polymer ?
#
loop_
_entity_poly.entity_id
_entity_poly.type
_entity_poly.pdbx_seq_one_letter_code
_entity_poly.pdbx_strand_id
1 'polypeptide(L)' 'MTLLAFIDKYFAGNQAEFARYLGVKPQQVTQWIDKGFIVVDDTLYSPRRKISK' A
#
# COMPACT_ATOMS: atom_id res chain seq x y z
N MET A 1 9.07 -4.52 1.67
CA MET A 1 8.89 -3.56 2.80
C MET A 1 7.40 -3.34 3.04
N THR A 2 6.99 -2.76 4.18
CA THR A 2 5.59 -2.37 4.36
C THR A 2 5.21 -1.28 3.35
N LEU A 3 3.93 -1.21 2.97
CA LEU A 3 3.47 -0.16 2.07
C LEU A 3 3.74 1.25 2.64
N LEU A 4 3.50 1.45 3.94
CA LEU A 4 3.76 2.73 4.60
C LEU A 4 5.23 3.15 4.47
N ALA A 5 6.18 2.25 4.74
CA ALA A 5 7.62 2.55 4.61
C ALA A 5 8.03 2.86 3.17
N PHE A 6 7.38 2.23 2.18
CA PHE A 6 7.59 2.55 0.77
C PHE A 6 7.14 3.98 0.44
N ILE A 7 5.94 4.36 0.90
CA ILE A 7 5.39 5.71 0.71
C ILE A 7 6.27 6.75 1.43
N ASP A 8 6.72 6.47 2.64
CA ASP A 8 7.63 7.36 3.38
C ASP A 8 8.94 7.60 2.60
N LYS A 9 9.51 6.54 2.03
CA LYS A 9 10.79 6.60 1.32
C LYS A 9 10.71 7.31 -0.04
N TYR A 10 9.66 7.06 -0.82
CA TYR A 10 9.60 7.49 -2.23
C TYR A 10 8.59 8.62 -2.49
N PHE A 11 7.67 8.88 -1.58
CA PHE A 11 6.62 9.89 -1.69
C PHE A 11 6.64 10.87 -0.49
N ALA A 12 7.72 10.89 0.30
CA ALA A 12 7.88 11.72 1.49
C ALA A 12 6.71 11.59 2.50
N GLY A 13 6.12 10.40 2.60
CA GLY A 13 4.97 10.11 3.47
C GLY A 13 3.62 10.58 2.92
N ASN A 14 3.60 11.15 1.70
CA ASN A 14 2.39 11.68 1.09
C ASN A 14 1.54 10.59 0.41
N GLN A 15 0.61 10.01 1.17
CA GLN A 15 -0.31 8.99 0.67
C GLN A 15 -1.20 9.48 -0.48
N ALA A 16 -1.56 10.77 -0.51
CA ALA A 16 -2.40 11.34 -1.57
C ALA A 16 -1.64 11.42 -2.90
N GLU A 17 -0.35 11.76 -2.85
CA GLU A 17 0.52 11.78 -4.01
C GLU A 17 0.78 10.38 -4.56
N PHE A 18 1.03 9.40 -3.68
CA PHE A 18 1.09 7.99 -4.05
C PHE A 18 -0.21 7.47 -4.69
N ALA A 19 -1.36 7.82 -4.12
CA ALA A 19 -2.66 7.47 -4.67
C ALA A 19 -2.84 8.04 -6.09
N ARG A 20 -2.47 9.32 -6.28
CA ARG A 20 -2.50 9.99 -7.59
C ARG A 20 -1.56 9.33 -8.59
N TYR A 21 -0.36 8.94 -8.18
CA TYR A 21 0.60 8.22 -9.03
C TYR A 21 0.04 6.89 -9.55
N LEU A 22 -0.68 6.15 -8.70
CA LEU A 22 -1.32 4.88 -9.08
C LEU A 22 -2.71 5.05 -9.73
N GLY A 23 -3.23 6.27 -9.86
CA GLY A 23 -4.57 6.51 -10.40
C GLY A 23 -5.71 5.97 -9.51
N VAL A 24 -5.47 5.82 -8.21
CA VAL A 24 -6.47 5.33 -7.24
C VAL A 24 -6.88 6.44 -6.27
N LYS A 25 -7.95 6.20 -5.50
CA LYS A 25 -8.40 7.15 -4.46
C LYS A 25 -7.54 7.01 -3.20
N PRO A 26 -7.28 8.10 -2.44
CA PRO A 26 -6.51 8.01 -1.19
C PRO A 26 -7.07 7.00 -0.17
N GLN A 27 -8.40 6.85 -0.10
CA GLN A 27 -9.05 5.88 0.79
C GLN A 27 -8.66 4.43 0.47
N GLN A 28 -8.30 4.13 -0.77
CA GLN A 28 -7.84 2.80 -1.17
C GLN A 28 -6.43 2.53 -0.63
N VAL A 29 -5.55 3.54 -0.62
CA VAL A 29 -4.22 3.45 -0.01
C VAL A 29 -4.33 3.24 1.50
N THR A 30 -5.19 4.00 2.18
CA THR A 30 -5.47 3.80 3.61
C THR A 30 -5.92 2.37 3.89
N GLN A 31 -6.87 1.84 3.09
CA GLN A 31 -7.30 0.45 3.23
C GLN A 31 -6.17 -0.56 3.01
N TRP A 32 -5.26 -0.32 2.07
CA TRP A 32 -4.12 -1.20 1.84
C TRP A 32 -3.16 -1.21 3.02
N ILE A 33 -2.87 -0.03 3.59
CA ILE A 33 -2.04 0.12 4.80
C ILE A 33 -2.69 -0.64 5.96
N ASP A 34 -3.97 -0.39 6.24
CA ASP A 34 -4.72 -1.04 7.33
C ASP A 34 -4.80 -2.56 7.16
N LYS A 35 -4.95 -3.03 5.92
CA LYS A 35 -4.97 -4.46 5.59
C LYS A 35 -3.57 -5.09 5.51
N GLY A 36 -2.50 -4.35 5.78
CA GLY A 36 -1.14 -4.87 5.85
C GLY A 36 -0.51 -5.22 4.50
N PHE A 37 -0.84 -4.47 3.44
CA PHE A 37 -0.22 -4.65 2.12
C PHE A 37 1.29 -4.36 2.19
N ILE A 38 2.05 -5.06 1.35
CA ILE A 38 3.50 -4.96 1.26
C ILE A 38 3.94 -4.66 -0.18
N VAL A 39 5.13 -4.09 -0.33
CA VAL A 39 5.77 -3.88 -1.62
C VAL A 39 7.03 -4.74 -1.71
N VAL A 40 7.14 -5.50 -2.80
CA VAL A 40 8.30 -6.35 -3.14
C VAL A 40 8.60 -6.12 -4.61
N ASP A 41 9.84 -5.74 -4.94
CA ASP A 41 10.30 -5.44 -6.31
C ASP A 41 9.32 -4.52 -7.07
N ASP A 42 9.04 -3.36 -6.46
CA ASP A 42 8.12 -2.32 -6.95
C ASP A 42 6.68 -2.79 -7.23
N THR A 43 6.32 -3.98 -6.75
CA THR A 43 5.00 -4.59 -6.93
C THR A 43 4.24 -4.62 -5.61
N LEU A 44 2.98 -4.19 -5.63
CA LEU A 44 2.08 -4.15 -4.47
C LEU A 44 1.38 -5.51 -4.27
N TYR A 45 1.53 -6.09 -3.07
CA TYR A 45 0.92 -7.37 -2.70
C TYR A 45 -0.06 -7.22 -1.54
N SER A 46 -1.23 -7.84 -1.68
CA SER A 46 -2.18 -8.05 -0.57
C SER A 46 -1.78 -9.26 0.27
N PRO A 47 -1.96 -9.25 1.60
CA PRO A 47 -1.83 -10.47 2.39
C PRO A 47 -2.79 -11.55 1.92
N ARG A 48 -2.34 -12.81 1.94
CA ARG A 48 -3.19 -13.94 1.59
C ARG A 48 -4.28 -14.12 2.65
N ARG A 49 -5.51 -14.29 2.21
CA ARG A 49 -6.66 -14.60 3.08
C ARG A 49 -6.55 -16.06 3.51
N LYS A 50 -6.28 -16.31 4.79
CA LYS A 50 -6.45 -17.66 5.36
C LYS A 50 -7.94 -17.97 5.45
N ILE A 51 -8.38 -19.04 4.81
CA ILE A 51 -9.71 -19.61 5.00
C ILE A 51 -9.54 -20.80 5.94
N SER A 52 -10.00 -20.67 7.19
CA SER A 52 -10.07 -21.82 8.11
C SER A 52 -11.23 -22.72 7.70
N LYS A 53 -11.01 -24.04 7.73
CA LYS A 53 -12.09 -25.04 7.75
C LYS A 53 -12.61 -25.20 9.17
#